data_AF-A0A534UF43-F1
#
_entry.id   AF-A0A534UF43-F1
#
_cell.length_a   1.000
_cell.length_b   1.000
_cell.length_c   1.000
_cell.angle_alpha   90.00
_cell.angle_beta   90.00
_cell.angle_gamma   90.00
#
_symmetry.space_group_name_H-M   'P 1'
#
loop_
_entity.id
_entity.type
_entity.pdbx_description
1 polymer ?
#
loop_
_entity_poly.entity_id
_entity_poly.type
_entity_poly.pdbx_seq_one_letter_code
_entity_poly.pdbx_strand_id
1 'polypeptide(L)'
;LEDELDGLEEAIFAGTFSQVISARIYDLKRDLVGLKRAVSPLVEVCNRLVRFDVTLIPEDARLYFRDVYDHVIRINETIDNQRELLTTALEANLSLISVRQNEVMKQLGAWGAIIAVPTLIAGIYGMNFEFMPEVHWRWAYPAVGGAMVIACAVLYVRFKRAGWL
;
A
#
# COMPACT_ATOMS: atom_id res chain seq x y z
N LEU A 1 -21.70 -2.40 -7.81
CA LEU A 1 -20.61 -1.56 -8.35
C LEU A 1 -20.48 -0.26 -7.58
N GLU A 2 -21.44 0.65 -7.60
CA GLU A 2 -21.37 1.91 -6.83
C GLU A 2 -21.23 1.63 -5.32
N ASP A 3 -22.12 0.83 -4.73
CA ASP A 3 -22.03 0.41 -3.32
C ASP A 3 -20.72 -0.33 -2.96
N GLU A 4 -20.12 -1.04 -3.92
CA GLU A 4 -18.85 -1.74 -3.70
C GLU A 4 -17.66 -0.80 -3.76
N LEU A 5 -17.76 0.26 -4.57
CA LEU A 5 -16.75 1.29 -4.73
C LEU A 5 -16.77 2.21 -3.49
N ASP A 6 -17.95 2.56 -3.00
CA ASP A 6 -18.13 3.30 -1.73
C ASP A 6 -17.58 2.49 -0.54
N GLY A 7 -17.91 1.20 -0.45
CA GLY A 7 -17.36 0.34 0.61
C GLY A 7 -15.85 0.12 0.52
N LEU A 8 -15.26 0.22 -0.68
CA LEU A 8 -13.82 0.19 -0.87
C LEU A 8 -13.18 1.53 -0.45
N GLU A 9 -13.79 2.65 -0.83
CA GLU A 9 -13.34 3.98 -0.45
C GLU A 9 -13.35 4.14 1.08
N GLU A 10 -14.42 3.71 1.74
CA GLU A 10 -14.53 3.71 3.19
C GLU A 10 -13.49 2.81 3.87
N ALA A 11 -13.18 1.64 3.30
CA ALA A 11 -12.11 0.76 3.80
C ALA A 11 -10.70 1.36 3.67
N ILE A 12 -10.45 2.11 2.58
CA ILE A 12 -9.21 2.86 2.35
C ILE A 12 -9.09 4.00 3.37
N PHE A 13 -10.17 4.77 3.59
CA PHE A 13 -10.20 5.84 4.59
C PHE A 13 -10.12 5.32 6.03
N ALA A 14 -10.64 4.12 6.31
CA ALA A 14 -10.52 3.44 7.60
C ALA A 14 -9.09 2.93 7.89
N GLY A 15 -8.14 3.13 6.98
CA GLY A 15 -6.74 2.77 7.17
C GLY A 15 -6.46 1.26 7.07
N THR A 16 -7.42 0.49 6.55
CA THR A 16 -7.23 -0.95 6.35
C THR A 16 -6.49 -1.11 5.03
N PHE A 17 -5.19 -1.42 5.08
CA PHE A 17 -4.37 -1.65 3.88
C PHE A 17 -3.89 -3.09 3.84
N SER A 18 -4.22 -3.82 2.77
CA SER A 18 -3.93 -5.26 2.67
C SER A 18 -3.88 -5.77 1.24
N GLN A 19 -3.33 -6.97 1.06
CA GLN A 19 -3.37 -7.69 -0.22
C GLN A 19 -4.81 -8.04 -0.66
N VAL A 20 -5.73 -8.24 0.29
CA VAL A 20 -7.15 -8.50 0.00
C VAL A 20 -7.80 -7.28 -0.67
N ILE A 21 -7.46 -6.08 -0.18
CA ILE A 21 -7.96 -4.83 -0.76
C ILE A 21 -7.36 -4.60 -2.15
N SER A 22 -6.06 -4.88 -2.35
CA SER A 22 -5.47 -4.86 -3.70
C SER A 22 -6.24 -5.77 -4.67
N ALA A 23 -6.55 -7.01 -4.27
CA ALA A 23 -7.29 -7.94 -5.12
C ALA A 23 -8.68 -7.40 -5.48
N ARG A 24 -9.41 -6.86 -4.49
CA ARG A 24 -10.74 -6.26 -4.71
C ARG A 24 -10.69 -5.05 -5.66
N ILE A 25 -9.65 -4.22 -5.57
CA ILE A 25 -9.42 -3.11 -6.51
C ILE A 25 -9.21 -3.64 -7.93
N TYR A 26 -8.43 -4.73 -8.09
CA TYR A 26 -8.22 -5.35 -9.40
C TYR A 26 -9.51 -5.91 -10.00
N ASP A 27 -10.36 -6.54 -9.19
CA ASP A 27 -11.64 -7.08 -9.64
C ASP A 27 -12.57 -5.95 -10.11
N LEU A 28 -12.74 -4.88 -9.32
CA LEU A 28 -13.53 -3.71 -9.76
C LEU A 28 -12.95 -3.07 -11.03
N LYS A 29 -11.62 -2.96 -11.14
CA LYS A 29 -10.97 -2.41 -12.34
C LYS A 29 -11.26 -3.26 -13.57
N ARG A 30 -11.31 -4.59 -13.42
CA ARG A 30 -11.66 -5.52 -14.50
C ARG A 30 -13.12 -5.35 -14.92
N ASP A 31 -14.04 -5.20 -13.97
CA ASP A 31 -15.46 -4.98 -14.26
C ASP A 31 -15.69 -3.65 -14.97
N LEU A 32 -15.04 -2.56 -14.55
CA LEU A 32 -15.10 -1.26 -15.23
C LEU A 32 -14.55 -1.32 -16.66
N VAL A 33 -13.53 -2.14 -16.93
CA VAL A 33 -13.04 -2.37 -18.30
C VAL A 33 -14.10 -3.09 -19.13
N GLY A 34 -14.80 -4.07 -18.56
CA GLY A 34 -15.94 -4.73 -19.19
C GLY A 34 -17.05 -3.73 -19.53
N LEU A 35 -17.42 -2.90 -18.56
CA LEU A 35 -18.45 -1.86 -18.73
C LEU A 35 -18.04 -0.84 -19.79
N LYS A 36 -16.79 -0.36 -19.79
CA LYS A 36 -16.28 0.58 -20.80
C LYS A 36 -16.34 -0.01 -22.21
N ARG A 37 -16.00 -1.29 -22.38
CA ARG A 37 -16.11 -1.97 -23.68
C ARG A 37 -17.55 -2.05 -24.19
N ALA A 38 -18.53 -2.15 -23.29
CA ALA A 38 -19.95 -2.18 -23.66
C ALA A 38 -20.51 -0.77 -23.95
N VAL A 39 -20.11 0.25 -23.17
CA VAL A 39 -20.65 1.61 -23.26
C VAL A 39 -19.97 2.44 -24.35
N SER A 40 -18.68 2.25 -24.61
CA SER A 40 -17.95 3.06 -25.60
C SER A 40 -18.54 3.02 -27.02
N PRO A 41 -18.98 1.86 -27.56
CA PRO A 41 -19.64 1.82 -28.87
C PRO A 41 -21.01 2.51 -28.87
N LEU A 42 -21.72 2.56 -27.74
CA LEU A 42 -23.03 3.22 -27.64
C LEU A 42 -22.92 4.72 -27.91
N VAL A 43 -21.80 5.36 -27.56
CA VAL A 43 -21.56 6.78 -27.86
C VAL A 43 -21.65 7.02 -29.36
N GLU A 44 -20.98 6.20 -30.16
CA GLU A 44 -20.98 6.31 -31.62
C GLU A 44 -22.36 6.01 -32.23
N VAL A 45 -23.03 4.98 -31.73
CA VAL A 45 -24.39 4.60 -32.17
C VAL A 45 -25.39 5.72 -31.87
N CYS A 46 -25.39 6.24 -30.65
CA CYS A 46 -26.27 7.34 -30.25
C CYS A 46 -25.96 8.63 -31.01
N ASN A 47 -24.68 8.97 -31.23
CA ASN A 47 -24.29 10.12 -32.05
C ASN A 47 -24.85 10.00 -33.49
N ARG A 48 -24.80 8.80 -34.08
CA ARG A 48 -25.35 8.55 -35.42
C ARG A 48 -26.87 8.67 -35.48
N LEU A 49 -27.58 8.25 -34.42
CA LEU A 49 -29.05 8.40 -34.31
C LEU A 49 -29.48 9.87 -34.13
N VAL A 50 -28.64 10.69 -33.50
CA VAL A 50 -28.88 12.13 -33.34
C VAL A 50 -28.58 12.93 -34.62
N ARG A 51 -27.61 12.48 -35.44
CA ARG A 51 -27.24 13.15 -36.71
C ARG A 51 -28.28 12.94 -37.82
N PHE A 52 -28.33 13.89 -38.75
CA PHE A 52 -29.31 13.97 -39.85
C PHE A 52 -29.25 12.86 -40.91
N ASP A 53 -28.33 11.90 -40.79
CA ASP A 53 -28.12 10.85 -41.79
C ASP A 53 -29.19 9.74 -41.79
N VAL A 54 -30.11 9.73 -40.83
CA VAL A 54 -31.18 8.73 -40.74
C VAL A 54 -32.54 9.35 -41.09
N THR A 55 -32.96 9.17 -42.34
CA THR A 55 -34.29 9.60 -42.84
C THR A 55 -35.47 8.86 -42.19
N LEU A 56 -35.21 7.77 -41.47
CA LEU A 56 -36.23 6.97 -40.78
C LEU A 56 -36.69 7.52 -39.41
N ILE A 57 -36.00 8.53 -38.85
CA ILE A 57 -36.28 9.01 -37.48
C ILE A 57 -37.12 10.31 -37.52
N PRO A 58 -38.35 10.32 -36.94
CA PRO A 58 -39.16 11.53 -36.79
C PRO A 58 -38.43 12.61 -35.99
N GLU A 59 -38.63 13.88 -36.30
CA GLU A 59 -37.98 15.00 -35.59
C GLU A 59 -38.24 14.97 -34.08
N ASP A 60 -39.45 14.59 -33.68
CA ASP A 60 -39.92 14.51 -32.30
C ASP A 60 -39.14 13.46 -31.48
N ALA A 61 -38.76 12.35 -32.13
CA ALA A 61 -37.99 11.27 -31.51
C ALA A 61 -36.51 11.64 -31.28
N ARG A 62 -35.99 12.66 -31.99
CA ARG A 62 -34.59 13.10 -31.89
C ARG A 62 -34.27 13.70 -30.53
N LEU A 63 -35.25 14.36 -29.89
CA LEU A 63 -35.07 14.95 -28.57
C LEU A 63 -34.76 13.85 -27.53
N TYR A 64 -35.46 12.71 -27.62
CA TYR A 64 -35.22 11.56 -26.75
C TYR A 64 -33.87 10.89 -27.03
N PHE A 65 -33.46 10.75 -28.31
CA PHE A 65 -32.14 10.21 -28.65
C PHE A 65 -30.99 11.11 -28.19
N ARG A 66 -31.20 12.44 -28.18
CA ARG A 66 -30.23 13.38 -27.64
C ARG A 66 -30.03 13.19 -26.14
N ASP A 67 -31.12 13.04 -25.39
CA ASP A 67 -31.05 12.77 -23.96
C ASP A 67 -30.30 11.45 -23.68
N VAL A 68 -30.61 10.38 -24.41
CA VAL A 68 -29.88 9.10 -24.30
C VAL A 68 -28.39 9.27 -24.65
N TYR A 69 -28.07 10.01 -25.70
CA TYR A 69 -26.67 10.31 -26.06
C TYR A 69 -25.92 11.02 -24.93
N ASP A 70 -26.54 12.04 -24.33
CA ASP A 70 -25.95 12.78 -23.21
C ASP A 70 -25.75 11.88 -21.97
N HIS A 71 -26.69 10.97 -21.68
CA HIS A 71 -26.54 9.97 -20.62
C HIS A 71 -25.40 9.00 -20.90
N VAL A 72 -25.27 8.50 -22.13
CA VAL A 72 -24.20 7.57 -22.51
C VAL A 72 -22.82 8.23 -22.40
N ILE A 73 -22.69 9.51 -22.77
CA ILE A 73 -21.46 10.27 -22.54
C ILE A 73 -21.15 10.36 -21.05
N ARG A 74 -22.12 10.78 -20.23
CA ARG A 74 -21.93 10.93 -18.78
C ARG A 74 -21.50 9.63 -18.12
N ILE A 75 -22.08 8.49 -18.52
CA ILE A 75 -21.69 7.18 -18.01
C ILE A 75 -20.26 6.84 -18.43
N ASN A 76 -19.87 7.12 -19.67
CA ASN A 76 -18.51 6.86 -20.15
C ASN A 76 -17.46 7.65 -19.34
N GLU A 77 -17.71 8.95 -19.12
CA GLU A 77 -16.88 9.82 -18.29
C GLU A 77 -16.82 9.31 -16.84
N THR A 78 -17.96 8.88 -16.28
CA THR A 78 -18.03 8.34 -14.91
C THR A 78 -17.17 7.07 -14.78
N ILE A 79 -17.21 6.17 -15.77
CA ILE A 79 -16.37 4.97 -15.79
C ILE A 79 -14.89 5.33 -15.82
N ASP A 80 -14.50 6.34 -16.59
CA ASP A 80 -13.10 6.78 -16.62
C ASP A 80 -12.65 7.38 -15.30
N ASN A 81 -13.47 8.23 -14.68
CA ASN A 81 -13.19 8.79 -13.35
C ASN A 81 -13.03 7.68 -12.31
N GLN A 82 -13.93 6.69 -12.28
CA GLN A 82 -13.83 5.55 -11.37
C GLN A 82 -12.56 4.72 -11.59
N ARG A 83 -12.15 4.52 -12.85
CA ARG A 83 -10.91 3.80 -13.18
C ARG A 83 -9.66 4.55 -12.70
N GLU A 84 -9.68 5.88 -12.78
CA GLU A 84 -8.61 6.73 -12.24
C GLU A 84 -8.55 6.63 -10.71
N LEU A 85 -9.69 6.80 -10.03
CA LEU A 85 -9.79 6.67 -8.57
C LEU A 85 -9.28 5.32 -8.06
N LEU A 86 -9.70 4.21 -8.70
CA LEU A 86 -9.21 2.87 -8.35
C LEU A 86 -7.70 2.72 -8.56
N THR A 87 -7.13 3.42 -9.54
CA THR A 87 -5.68 3.40 -9.79
C THR A 87 -4.94 4.14 -8.68
N THR A 88 -5.39 5.34 -8.32
CA THR A 88 -4.84 6.10 -7.19
C THR A 88 -4.99 5.33 -5.86
N ALA A 89 -6.13 4.69 -5.64
CA ALA A 89 -6.38 3.84 -4.47
C ALA A 89 -5.39 2.66 -4.37
N LEU A 90 -5.12 1.99 -5.50
CA LEU A 90 -4.15 0.89 -5.54
C LEU A 90 -2.73 1.37 -5.19
N GLU A 91 -2.32 2.49 -5.77
CA GLU A 91 -1.01 3.10 -5.49
C GLU A 91 -0.86 3.49 -4.01
N ALA A 92 -1.90 4.08 -3.42
CA ALA A 92 -1.93 4.42 -2.01
C ALA A 92 -1.82 3.16 -1.12
N ASN A 93 -2.58 2.10 -1.43
CA ASN A 93 -2.53 0.84 -0.69
C ASN A 93 -1.12 0.20 -0.76
N LEU A 94 -0.51 0.17 -1.94
CA LEU A 94 0.86 -0.34 -2.11
C LEU A 94 1.90 0.49 -1.36
N SER A 95 1.76 1.83 -1.39
CA SER A 95 2.63 2.73 -0.63
C SER A 95 2.57 2.46 0.87
N LEU A 96 1.37 2.27 1.41
CA LEU A 96 1.17 2.03 2.84
C LEU A 96 1.65 0.64 3.29
N ILE A 97 1.48 -0.37 2.43
CA ILE A 97 2.11 -1.68 2.64
C ILE A 97 3.64 -1.54 2.71
N SER A 98 4.24 -0.76 1.81
CA SER A 98 5.69 -0.50 1.80
C SER A 98 6.15 0.26 3.06
N VAL A 99 5.41 1.28 3.50
CA VAL A 99 5.67 2.00 4.75
C VAL A 99 5.67 1.03 5.94
N ARG A 100 4.66 0.17 6.03
CA ARG A 100 4.56 -0.84 7.09
C ARG A 100 5.70 -1.85 7.03
N GLN A 101 6.10 -2.30 5.84
CA GLN A 101 7.27 -3.19 5.68
C GLN A 101 8.55 -2.50 6.13
N ASN A 102 8.74 -1.24 5.80
CA ASN A 102 9.91 -0.46 6.23
C ASN A 102 9.94 -0.31 7.76
N GLU A 103 8.79 -0.10 8.40
CA GLU A 103 8.67 -0.05 9.85
C GLU A 103 9.04 -1.38 10.51
N VAL A 104 8.54 -2.50 9.97
CA VAL A 104 8.92 -3.85 10.41
C VAL A 104 10.42 -4.10 10.23
N MET A 105 11.00 -3.70 9.09
CA MET A 105 12.44 -3.84 8.83
C MET A 105 13.29 -3.04 9.83
N LYS A 106 12.87 -1.81 10.17
CA LYS A 106 13.54 -1.02 11.23
C LYS A 106 13.47 -1.72 12.58
N GLN A 107 12.31 -2.29 12.92
CA GLN A 107 12.13 -3.01 14.18
C GLN A 107 13.00 -4.27 14.27
N LEU A 108 13.05 -5.07 13.19
CA LEU A 108 13.91 -6.24 13.11
C LEU A 108 15.40 -5.86 13.18
N GLY A 109 15.81 -4.81 12.47
CA GLY A 109 17.18 -4.28 12.51
C GLY A 109 17.58 -3.79 13.90
N ALA A 110 16.67 -3.09 14.60
CA ALA A 110 16.90 -2.62 15.96
C ALA A 110 17.10 -3.78 16.95
N TRP A 111 16.23 -4.80 16.91
CA TRP A 111 16.39 -6.01 17.72
C TRP A 111 17.67 -6.79 17.37
N GLY A 112 17.99 -6.92 16.07
CA GLY A 112 19.21 -7.54 15.61
C GLY A 112 20.47 -6.85 16.15
N ALA A 113 20.50 -5.51 16.13
CA ALA A 113 21.60 -4.74 16.69
C ALA A 113 21.75 -4.93 18.22
N ILE A 114 20.63 -4.97 18.95
CA ILE A 114 20.63 -5.22 20.40
C ILE A 114 21.19 -6.62 20.73
N ILE A 115 20.87 -7.64 19.92
CA ILE A 115 21.37 -9.02 20.10
C ILE A 115 22.82 -9.17 19.63
N ALA A 116 23.25 -8.41 18.62
CA ALA A 116 24.60 -8.50 18.07
C ALA A 116 25.68 -8.08 19.07
N VAL A 117 25.42 -7.08 19.92
CA VAL A 117 26.37 -6.59 20.94
C VAL A 117 26.79 -7.70 21.92
N PRO A 118 25.88 -8.36 22.67
CA PRO A 118 26.26 -9.42 23.59
C PRO A 118 26.84 -10.63 22.88
N THR A 119 26.35 -10.95 21.67
CA THR A 119 26.86 -12.07 20.88
C THR A 119 28.32 -11.85 20.46
N LEU A 120 28.67 -10.63 20.04
CA LEU A 120 30.04 -10.27 19.67
C LEU A 120 30.99 -10.30 20.88
N ILE A 121 30.54 -9.77 22.03
CA ILE A 121 31.31 -9.81 23.27
C ILE A 121 31.52 -11.26 23.72
N ALA A 122 30.46 -12.07 23.75
CA ALA A 122 30.54 -13.49 24.08
C ALA A 122 31.41 -14.26 23.10
N GLY A 123 31.38 -13.90 21.81
CA GLY A 123 32.25 -14.47 20.77
C GLY A 123 33.73 -14.19 21.05
N ILE A 124 34.10 -12.94 21.32
CA ILE A 124 35.48 -12.54 21.63
C ILE A 124 35.99 -13.24 22.90
N TYR A 125 35.19 -13.24 23.97
CA TYR A 125 35.57 -13.89 25.24
C TYR A 125 35.43 -15.42 25.21
N GLY A 126 34.73 -15.98 24.21
CA GLY A 126 34.64 -17.42 23.97
C GLY A 126 35.82 -18.00 23.19
N MET A 127 36.71 -17.16 22.67
CA MET A 127 37.93 -17.61 22.00
C MET A 127 38.98 -18.05 23.05
N ASN A 128 39.46 -19.28 22.95
CA ASN A 128 40.52 -19.84 23.82
C ASN A 128 41.89 -19.21 23.53
N PHE A 129 42.11 -17.95 23.88
CA PHE A 129 43.43 -17.33 23.82
C PHE A 129 44.19 -17.57 25.14
N GLU A 130 45.42 -18.07 25.02
CA GLU A 130 46.33 -18.42 26.12
C GLU A 130 46.92 -17.18 26.84
N PHE A 131 46.84 -16.00 26.20
CA PHE A 131 47.25 -14.69 26.76
C PHE A 131 46.08 -13.68 26.66
N MET A 132 45.16 -13.70 27.63
CA MET A 132 44.21 -12.60 27.85
C MET A 132 44.63 -11.85 29.13
N PRO A 133 45.32 -10.69 29.03
CA PRO A 133 45.79 -9.95 30.21
C PRO A 133 44.67 -9.48 31.15
N GLU A 134 43.42 -9.44 30.67
CA GLU A 134 42.22 -9.05 31.43
C GLU A 134 41.68 -10.17 32.34
N VAL A 135 41.99 -11.44 32.08
CA VAL A 135 41.40 -12.61 32.79
C VAL A 135 41.88 -12.73 34.24
N HIS A 136 43.05 -12.19 34.57
CA HIS A 136 43.61 -12.26 35.92
C HIS A 136 42.99 -11.23 36.89
N TRP A 137 42.20 -10.29 36.37
CA TRP A 137 41.54 -9.27 37.19
C TRP A 137 40.13 -9.75 37.58
N ARG A 138 39.91 -9.94 38.90
CA ARG A 138 38.61 -10.33 39.49
C ARG A 138 37.42 -9.45 39.07
N TRP A 139 37.66 -8.22 38.62
CA TRP A 139 36.62 -7.27 38.22
C TRP A 139 36.38 -7.20 36.71
N ALA A 140 37.20 -7.85 35.88
CA ALA A 140 37.04 -7.81 34.42
C ALA A 140 35.70 -8.41 33.97
N TYR A 141 35.34 -9.58 34.49
CA TYR A 141 34.06 -10.25 34.15
C TYR A 141 32.81 -9.41 34.49
N PRO A 142 32.64 -8.90 35.73
CA PRO A 142 31.51 -8.01 36.05
C PRO A 142 31.59 -6.65 35.33
N ALA A 143 32.79 -6.11 35.04
CA ALA A 143 32.93 -4.87 34.28
C ALA A 143 32.47 -5.02 32.83
N VAL A 144 32.85 -6.11 32.15
CA VAL A 144 32.40 -6.42 30.78
C VAL A 144 30.90 -6.71 30.74
N GLY A 145 30.38 -7.46 31.72
CA GLY A 145 28.95 -7.66 31.90
C GLY A 145 28.19 -6.35 32.07
N GLY A 146 28.70 -5.45 32.91
CA GLY A 146 28.13 -4.11 33.11
C GLY A 146 28.18 -3.26 31.84
N ALA A 147 29.33 -3.22 31.15
CA ALA A 147 29.50 -2.48 29.90
C ALA A 147 28.55 -2.98 28.80
N MET A 148 28.36 -4.31 28.70
CA MET A 148 27.43 -4.94 27.78
C MET A 148 25.97 -4.54 28.07
N VAL A 149 25.54 -4.62 29.33
CA VAL A 149 24.19 -4.19 29.74
C VAL A 149 23.97 -2.71 29.45
N ILE A 150 24.96 -1.86 29.73
CA ILE A 150 24.91 -0.43 29.43
C ILE A 150 24.80 -0.20 27.92
N ALA A 151 25.60 -0.87 27.10
CA ALA A 151 25.55 -0.74 25.65
C ALA A 151 24.19 -1.16 25.08
N CYS A 152 23.63 -2.27 25.54
CA CYS A 152 22.28 -2.71 25.17
C CYS A 152 21.21 -1.72 25.61
N ALA A 153 21.30 -1.18 26.83
CA ALA A 153 20.36 -0.19 27.35
C ALA A 153 20.43 1.13 26.55
N VAL A 154 21.63 1.58 26.18
CA VAL A 154 21.84 2.77 25.34
C VAL A 154 21.22 2.57 23.96
N LEU A 155 21.45 1.42 23.32
CA LEU A 155 20.84 1.10 22.03
C LEU A 155 19.32 1.03 22.11
N TYR A 156 18.78 0.36 23.13
CA TYR A 156 17.34 0.28 23.35
C TYR A 156 16.70 1.67 23.51
N VAL A 157 17.28 2.53 24.35
CA VAL A 157 16.79 3.90 24.56
C VAL A 157 16.90 4.72 23.26
N ARG A 158 17.99 4.57 22.50
CA ARG A 158 18.14 5.29 21.22
C ARG A 158 17.11 4.84 20.18
N PHE A 159 16.92 3.54 20.01
CA PHE A 159 15.96 3.02 19.03
C PHE A 159 14.51 3.35 19.42
N LYS A 160 14.18 3.31 20.72
CA LYS A 160 12.88 3.73 21.23
C LYS A 160 12.63 5.22 20.99
N ARG A 161 13.62 6.09 21.23
CA ARG A 161 13.51 7.53 20.91
C ARG A 161 13.41 7.80 19.41
N ALA A 162 14.00 6.96 18.58
CA ALA A 162 13.94 7.07 17.12
C ALA A 162 12.64 6.52 16.52
N GLY A 163 11.76 5.92 17.33
CA GLY A 163 10.50 5.32 16.87
C GLY A 163 10.70 4.02 16.09
N TRP A 164 11.82 3.32 16.29
CA TRP A 164 12.08 2.01 15.65
C TRP A 164 11.61 0.84 16.54
N LEU A 165 11.23 1.14 17.78
CA LEU A 165 10.92 0.23 18.88
C LEU A 165 9.84 0.86 19.76
#